data_AF-A0A840Q663-F1
#
_entry.id   AF-A0A840Q663-F1
#
_cell.length_a   1.000
_cell.length_b   1.000
_cell.length_c   1.000
_cell.angle_alpha   90.00
_cell.angle_beta   90.00
_cell.angle_gamma   90.00
#
_symmetry.space_group_name_H-M   'P 1'
#
loop_
_entity.id
_entity.type
_entity.pdbx_description
1 polymer ?
#
loop_
_entity_poly.entity_id
_entity_poly.type
_entity_poly.pdbx_seq_one_letter_code
_entity_poly.pdbx_strand_id
1 'polypeptide(L)'
;MATDQLNSDRRKNMPCSSATATPAEIAQAVLAVLSGTPLDQVAAEKDIESADLADACQTYQQAGLAALEAHAEHDWYQVSLELPTGDSVEHTMTAILAPRLQQLQDTGDITAWWFIRKTPGLRVRITPGNTAAAVEPVLDELVTSGALASWRRTRYEPEAMAFGGQPGMAIAHKLFSADSHHILAYLRQSQPAIGRRELSILLCTAMFRGAGQEWFECGDIWHRVSQTRPKPADVASSAELATQLATLLTHDPRPAGPLFGNEGPLTAFAPWANAFHDAGCVLATAGNDGTLHRGIRSVLAHHVIFHWNRLGLTLPTQTILAHTAAGVIAGSEVV
;
A
#
# COMPACT_ATOMS: atom_id res chain seq x y z
N MET A 1 15.28 69.83 -60.94
CA MET A 1 15.88 68.59 -61.47
C MET A 1 16.16 67.73 -60.24
N ALA A 2 15.38 66.67 -59.96
CA ALA A 2 15.44 65.33 -60.59
C ALA A 2 16.86 64.73 -60.44
N THR A 3 17.12 63.51 -59.95
CA THR A 3 16.31 62.38 -59.40
C THR A 3 17.31 61.47 -58.60
N ASP A 4 17.01 60.41 -57.82
CA ASP A 4 15.76 59.66 -57.52
C ASP A 4 15.83 58.97 -56.12
N GLN A 5 14.87 58.08 -55.79
CA GLN A 5 14.91 57.18 -54.61
C GLN A 5 15.66 55.85 -54.87
N LEU A 6 16.27 55.26 -53.84
CA LEU A 6 16.18 53.82 -53.56
C LEU A 6 16.59 53.46 -52.12
N ASN A 7 16.05 52.37 -51.60
CA ASN A 7 15.90 52.09 -50.16
C ASN A 7 16.11 50.60 -49.88
N SER A 8 17.24 50.23 -49.27
CA SER A 8 17.44 48.91 -48.64
C SER A 8 18.75 48.85 -47.82
N ASP A 9 18.65 48.85 -46.49
CA ASP A 9 19.06 47.67 -45.67
C ASP A 9 18.82 47.98 -44.17
N ARG A 10 17.74 47.43 -43.62
CA ARG A 10 17.59 47.20 -42.18
C ARG A 10 17.09 45.77 -42.00
N ARG A 11 18.02 44.81 -42.03
CA ARG A 11 17.77 43.47 -41.51
C ARG A 11 17.49 43.59 -40.02
N LYS A 12 16.21 43.60 -39.65
CA LYS A 12 15.79 43.39 -38.26
C LYS A 12 16.09 41.93 -37.94
N ASN A 13 16.99 41.67 -37.00
CA ASN A 13 17.04 40.37 -36.33
C ASN A 13 15.68 40.13 -35.69
N MET A 14 15.00 39.07 -36.14
CA MET A 14 13.80 38.57 -35.52
C MET A 14 14.23 37.55 -34.46
N PRO A 15 13.92 37.73 -33.17
CA PRO A 15 14.17 36.69 -32.18
C PRO A 15 13.23 35.52 -32.48
N CYS A 16 13.78 34.35 -32.76
CA CYS A 16 13.01 33.12 -32.79
C CYS A 16 12.65 32.78 -31.34
N SER A 17 11.51 33.29 -30.88
CA SER A 17 10.96 32.97 -29.57
C SER A 17 10.17 31.68 -29.70
N SER A 18 10.83 30.54 -29.45
CA SER A 18 10.16 29.29 -29.10
C SER A 18 9.43 29.50 -27.77
N ALA A 19 8.21 30.03 -27.84
CA ALA A 19 7.38 30.23 -26.67
C ALA A 19 6.94 28.85 -26.18
N THR A 20 7.54 28.38 -25.09
CA THR A 20 7.11 27.14 -24.43
C THR A 20 5.64 27.26 -24.07
N ALA A 21 4.83 26.33 -24.60
CA ALA A 21 3.39 26.32 -24.40
C ALA A 21 3.04 26.38 -22.92
N THR A 22 2.03 27.17 -22.56
CA THR A 22 1.60 27.28 -21.16
C THR A 22 0.98 25.96 -20.69
N PRO A 23 1.00 25.65 -19.37
CA PRO A 23 0.36 24.45 -18.84
C PRO A 23 -1.13 24.31 -19.22
N ALA A 24 -1.83 25.43 -19.44
CA ALA A 24 -3.22 25.43 -19.89
C ALA A 24 -3.37 25.02 -21.37
N GLU A 25 -2.46 25.46 -22.25
CA GLU A 25 -2.43 25.07 -23.66
C GLU A 25 -2.05 23.60 -23.83
N ILE A 26 -1.08 23.13 -23.05
CA ILE A 26 -0.70 21.71 -22.96
C ILE A 26 -1.89 20.87 -22.47
N ALA A 27 -2.57 21.28 -21.39
CA ALA A 27 -3.76 20.57 -20.91
C ALA A 27 -4.90 20.53 -21.94
N GLN A 28 -5.06 21.58 -22.76
CA GLN A 28 -6.06 21.59 -23.84
C GLN A 28 -5.66 20.70 -25.02
N ALA A 29 -4.37 20.61 -25.34
CA ALA A 29 -3.84 19.65 -26.32
C ALA A 29 -4.07 18.21 -25.85
N VAL A 30 -3.72 17.90 -24.59
CA VAL A 30 -3.99 16.60 -23.97
C VAL A 30 -5.48 16.26 -24.02
N LEU A 31 -6.37 17.19 -23.68
CA LEU A 31 -7.82 16.96 -23.76
C LEU A 31 -8.29 16.62 -25.18
N ALA A 32 -7.74 17.26 -26.21
CA ALA A 32 -8.06 16.94 -27.61
C ALA A 32 -7.65 15.50 -27.94
N VAL A 33 -6.44 15.07 -27.56
CA VAL A 33 -5.97 13.68 -27.74
C VAL A 33 -6.88 12.69 -26.99
N LEU A 34 -7.18 12.95 -25.71
CA LEU A 34 -8.04 12.10 -24.90
C LEU A 34 -9.50 12.05 -25.40
N SER A 35 -9.96 13.06 -26.12
CA SER A 35 -11.27 13.09 -26.79
C SER A 35 -11.30 12.34 -28.14
N GLY A 36 -10.17 11.80 -28.60
CA GLY A 36 -10.06 10.97 -29.80
C GLY A 36 -9.38 11.61 -31.01
N THR A 37 -8.81 12.81 -30.88
CA THR A 37 -7.97 13.39 -31.95
C THR A 37 -6.61 12.67 -32.01
N PRO A 38 -6.08 12.30 -33.19
CA PRO A 38 -4.76 11.67 -33.29
C PRO A 38 -3.65 12.54 -32.68
N LEU A 39 -2.75 11.93 -31.91
CA LEU A 39 -1.71 12.64 -31.17
C LEU A 39 -0.84 13.51 -32.09
N ASP A 40 -0.34 12.95 -33.19
CA ASP A 40 0.53 13.68 -34.15
C ASP A 40 -0.20 14.84 -34.83
N GLN A 41 -1.53 14.76 -34.98
CA GLN A 41 -2.33 15.89 -35.48
C GLN A 41 -2.36 17.02 -34.46
N VAL A 42 -2.65 16.72 -33.19
CA VAL A 42 -2.67 17.73 -32.12
C VAL A 42 -1.29 18.34 -31.89
N ALA A 43 -0.23 17.52 -31.93
CA ALA A 43 1.17 17.95 -31.86
C ALA A 43 1.49 19.01 -32.94
N ALA A 44 1.18 18.69 -34.21
CA ALA A 44 1.38 19.60 -35.34
C ALA A 44 0.48 20.85 -35.29
N GLU A 45 -0.76 20.74 -34.84
CA GLU A 45 -1.68 21.88 -34.69
C GLU A 45 -1.29 22.84 -33.54
N LYS A 46 -0.51 22.36 -32.57
CA LYS A 46 -0.11 23.11 -31.37
C LYS A 46 1.35 23.51 -31.31
N ASP A 47 2.15 23.11 -32.30
CA ASP A 47 3.61 23.30 -32.35
C ASP A 47 4.32 22.69 -31.12
N ILE A 48 3.90 21.47 -30.76
CA ILE A 48 4.44 20.66 -29.65
C ILE A 48 5.06 19.39 -30.24
N GLU A 49 6.22 18.95 -29.74
CA GLU A 49 6.80 17.64 -30.08
C GLU A 49 5.85 16.50 -29.69
N SER A 50 5.66 15.48 -30.56
CA SER A 50 4.79 14.34 -30.25
C SER A 50 5.21 13.59 -28.99
N ALA A 51 6.51 13.55 -28.67
CA ALA A 51 7.02 12.95 -27.44
C ALA A 51 6.56 13.74 -26.20
N ASP A 52 6.75 15.07 -26.19
CA ASP A 52 6.34 15.94 -25.09
C ASP A 52 4.81 15.90 -24.87
N LEU A 53 4.03 15.81 -25.96
CA LEU A 53 2.58 15.66 -25.87
C LEU A 53 2.16 14.27 -25.34
N ALA A 54 2.89 13.20 -25.66
CA ALA A 54 2.65 11.87 -25.11
C ALA A 54 2.94 11.81 -23.60
N ASP A 55 4.08 12.36 -23.17
CA ASP A 55 4.46 12.48 -21.76
C ASP A 55 3.46 13.34 -20.98
N ALA A 56 2.98 14.43 -21.58
CA ALA A 56 1.91 15.26 -21.00
C ALA A 56 0.58 14.50 -20.88
N CYS A 57 0.21 13.69 -21.88
CA CYS A 57 -0.99 12.84 -21.81
C CYS A 57 -0.89 11.81 -20.69
N GLN A 58 0.25 11.13 -20.56
CA GLN A 58 0.50 10.17 -19.48
C GLN A 58 0.45 10.87 -18.11
N THR A 59 1.12 12.02 -17.96
CA THR A 59 1.12 12.81 -16.73
C THR A 59 -0.30 13.22 -16.32
N TYR A 60 -1.11 13.69 -17.27
CA TYR A 60 -2.49 14.10 -17.03
C TYR A 60 -3.39 12.92 -16.65
N GLN A 61 -3.24 11.77 -17.32
CA GLN A 61 -3.98 10.55 -16.99
C GLN A 61 -3.60 10.01 -15.61
N GLN A 62 -2.30 9.98 -15.27
CA GLN A 62 -1.82 9.57 -13.94
C GLN A 62 -2.34 10.52 -12.85
N ALA A 63 -2.26 11.83 -13.06
CA ALA A 63 -2.79 12.82 -12.11
C ALA A 63 -4.32 12.75 -11.97
N GLY A 64 -5.03 12.53 -13.07
CA GLY A 64 -6.48 12.34 -13.08
C GLY A 64 -6.92 11.07 -12.37
N LEU A 65 -6.22 9.95 -12.61
CA LEU A 65 -6.46 8.69 -11.89
C LEU A 65 -6.15 8.84 -10.41
N ALA A 66 -5.01 9.42 -10.04
CA ALA A 66 -4.65 9.67 -8.64
C ALA A 66 -5.64 10.61 -7.93
N ALA A 67 -6.25 11.57 -8.65
CA ALA A 67 -7.30 12.43 -8.10
C ALA A 67 -8.64 11.69 -7.91
N LEU A 68 -9.00 10.77 -8.81
CA LEU A 68 -10.17 9.91 -8.68
C LEU A 68 -9.98 8.86 -7.56
N GLU A 69 -8.80 8.26 -7.45
CA GLU A 69 -8.40 7.37 -6.36
C GLU A 69 -8.42 8.11 -5.02
N ALA A 70 -7.84 9.32 -4.96
CA ALA A 70 -7.92 10.15 -3.77
C ALA A 70 -9.37 10.53 -3.41
N HIS A 71 -10.25 10.74 -4.39
CA HIS A 71 -11.67 10.96 -4.12
C HIS A 71 -12.33 9.71 -3.53
N ALA A 72 -12.11 8.53 -4.11
CA ALA A 72 -12.55 7.25 -3.55
C ALA A 72 -11.92 6.96 -2.18
N GLU A 73 -10.72 7.46 -1.88
CA GLU A 73 -10.13 7.37 -0.53
C GLU A 73 -10.93 8.17 0.52
N HIS A 74 -11.69 9.20 0.13
CA HIS A 74 -12.59 9.92 1.04
C HIS A 74 -13.88 9.15 1.35
N ASP A 75 -14.21 8.09 0.59
CA ASP A 75 -15.37 7.23 0.85
C ASP A 75 -15.14 6.24 1.99
N TRP A 76 -13.88 5.96 2.36
CA TRP A 76 -13.56 5.12 3.52
C TRP A 76 -14.12 5.75 4.81
N TYR A 77 -14.98 5.02 5.51
CA TYR A 77 -15.37 5.34 6.89
C TYR A 77 -14.85 4.27 7.86
N GLN A 78 -14.78 4.63 9.15
CA GLN A 78 -14.29 3.73 10.19
C GLN A 78 -15.38 3.46 11.22
N VAL A 79 -15.66 2.20 11.49
CA VAL A 79 -16.41 1.77 12.67
C VAL A 79 -15.44 1.31 13.74
N SER A 80 -15.60 1.82 14.96
CA SER A 80 -14.86 1.35 16.14
C SER A 80 -15.76 0.39 16.90
N LEU A 81 -15.28 -0.82 17.16
CA LEU A 81 -16.03 -1.89 17.82
C LEU A 81 -15.41 -2.18 19.20
N GLU A 82 -16.26 -2.19 20.22
CA GLU A 82 -15.94 -2.58 21.59
C GLU A 82 -16.45 -4.01 21.80
N LEU A 83 -15.57 -4.93 22.23
CA LEU A 83 -15.92 -6.33 22.50
C LEU A 83 -16.31 -6.53 23.97
N PRO A 84 -17.17 -7.52 24.29
CA PRO A 84 -17.45 -7.91 25.67
C PRO A 84 -16.19 -8.35 26.45
N THR A 85 -16.21 -8.15 27.76
CA THR A 85 -15.10 -8.52 28.65
C THR A 85 -14.88 -10.04 28.65
N GLY A 86 -13.70 -10.47 28.17
CA GLY A 86 -13.29 -11.88 28.14
C GLY A 86 -13.38 -12.52 26.75
N ASP A 87 -14.01 -11.86 25.77
CA ASP A 87 -14.15 -12.40 24.42
C ASP A 87 -12.84 -12.35 23.62
N SER A 88 -12.66 -13.37 22.77
CA SER A 88 -11.55 -13.42 21.84
C SER A 88 -11.84 -12.60 20.60
N VAL A 89 -11.07 -11.53 20.39
CA VAL A 89 -11.06 -10.73 19.14
C VAL A 89 -10.87 -11.63 17.90
N GLU A 90 -10.13 -12.74 18.02
CA GLU A 90 -9.94 -13.68 16.90
C GLU A 90 -11.23 -14.46 16.59
N HIS A 91 -11.99 -14.85 17.62
CA HIS A 91 -13.27 -15.55 17.45
C HIS A 91 -14.34 -14.63 16.85
N THR A 92 -14.59 -13.46 17.48
CA THR A 92 -15.57 -12.48 17.00
C THR A 92 -15.28 -12.05 15.56
N MET A 93 -14.00 -11.89 15.20
CA MET A 93 -13.62 -11.59 13.82
C MET A 93 -13.85 -12.76 12.85
N THR A 94 -13.36 -13.96 13.17
CA THR A 94 -13.37 -15.08 12.21
C THR A 94 -14.73 -15.76 12.04
N ALA A 95 -15.51 -15.86 13.12
CA ALA A 95 -16.77 -16.59 13.17
C ALA A 95 -18.01 -15.70 13.00
N ILE A 96 -17.95 -14.43 13.42
CA ILE A 96 -19.13 -13.56 13.50
C ILE A 96 -19.06 -12.43 12.47
N LEU A 97 -18.04 -11.56 12.56
CA LEU A 97 -18.03 -10.34 11.75
C LEU A 97 -17.61 -10.57 10.28
N ALA A 98 -16.55 -11.34 10.05
CA ALA A 98 -16.02 -11.53 8.70
C ALA A 98 -16.99 -12.20 7.72
N PRO A 99 -17.80 -13.23 8.09
CA PRO A 99 -18.82 -13.78 7.19
C PRO A 99 -19.87 -12.75 6.77
N ARG A 100 -20.27 -11.84 7.68
CA ARG A 100 -21.25 -10.79 7.39
C ARG A 100 -20.66 -9.68 6.51
N LEU A 101 -19.41 -9.28 6.74
CA LEU A 101 -18.71 -8.32 5.87
C LEU A 101 -18.46 -8.92 4.47
N GLN A 102 -18.11 -10.20 4.37
CA GLN A 102 -18.00 -10.89 3.08
C GLN A 102 -19.33 -10.89 2.35
N GLN A 103 -20.44 -11.24 3.02
CA GLN A 103 -21.77 -11.22 2.42
C GLN A 103 -22.13 -9.83 1.85
N LEU A 104 -21.85 -8.75 2.58
CA LEU A 104 -22.08 -7.37 2.11
C LEU A 104 -21.18 -6.99 0.93
N GLN A 105 -19.99 -7.58 0.82
CA GLN A 105 -19.09 -7.37 -0.31
C GLN A 105 -19.57 -8.16 -1.54
N ASP A 106 -20.07 -9.38 -1.35
CA ASP A 106 -20.61 -10.24 -2.40
C ASP A 106 -21.93 -9.69 -2.98
N THR A 107 -22.73 -8.96 -2.19
CA THR A 107 -23.93 -8.22 -2.67
C THR A 107 -23.59 -6.85 -3.28
N GLY A 108 -22.34 -6.39 -3.17
CA GLY A 108 -21.92 -5.06 -3.62
C GLY A 108 -22.41 -3.90 -2.74
N ASP A 109 -22.91 -4.18 -1.52
CA ASP A 109 -23.28 -3.14 -0.56
C ASP A 109 -22.06 -2.42 0.01
N ILE A 110 -20.92 -3.11 0.10
CA ILE A 110 -19.58 -2.55 0.34
C ILE A 110 -18.63 -2.98 -0.78
N THR A 111 -17.64 -2.15 -1.11
CA THR A 111 -16.65 -2.46 -2.16
C THR A 111 -15.37 -3.07 -1.60
N ALA A 112 -14.94 -2.60 -0.42
CA ALA A 112 -13.76 -3.12 0.27
C ALA A 112 -13.87 -2.89 1.78
N TRP A 113 -13.21 -3.73 2.56
CA TRP A 113 -13.03 -3.53 3.99
C TRP A 113 -11.68 -4.06 4.47
N TRP A 114 -11.22 -3.57 5.61
CA TRP A 114 -10.09 -4.12 6.35
C TRP A 114 -10.18 -3.76 7.83
N PHE A 115 -9.55 -4.54 8.70
CA PHE A 115 -9.58 -4.30 10.14
C PHE A 115 -8.19 -3.94 10.68
N ILE A 116 -8.13 -3.33 11.86
CA ILE A 116 -6.91 -3.20 12.67
C ILE A 116 -7.24 -3.31 14.15
N ARG A 117 -6.41 -4.07 14.88
CA ARG A 117 -6.51 -4.21 16.32
C ARG A 117 -5.89 -2.98 16.97
N LYS A 118 -6.64 -2.27 17.81
CA LYS A 118 -6.13 -1.09 18.55
C LYS A 118 -6.85 -0.99 19.89
N THR A 119 -6.17 -1.46 20.94
CA THR A 119 -6.62 -1.48 22.33
C THR A 119 -7.32 -0.17 22.72
N PRO A 120 -8.51 -0.21 23.34
CA PRO A 120 -9.18 -1.39 23.92
C PRO A 120 -9.99 -2.26 22.93
N GLY A 121 -10.05 -1.94 21.64
CA GLY A 121 -10.97 -2.63 20.72
C GLY A 121 -10.44 -2.89 19.31
N LEU A 122 -11.38 -3.00 18.38
CA LEU A 122 -11.13 -3.19 16.96
C LEU A 122 -11.58 -1.95 16.18
N ARG A 123 -10.90 -1.64 15.08
CA ARG A 123 -11.38 -0.69 14.07
C ARG A 123 -11.55 -1.43 12.76
N VAL A 124 -12.71 -1.31 12.13
CA VAL A 124 -12.93 -1.76 10.76
C VAL A 124 -13.09 -0.51 9.89
N ARG A 125 -12.38 -0.49 8.77
CA ARG A 125 -12.46 0.55 7.74
C ARG A 125 -13.16 -0.07 6.56
N ILE A 126 -14.16 0.63 6.03
CA ILE A 126 -15.07 0.14 4.98
C ILE A 126 -15.19 1.22 3.91
N THR A 127 -15.10 0.82 2.65
CA THR A 127 -15.54 1.63 1.51
C THR A 127 -16.97 1.20 1.15
N PRO A 128 -17.95 2.12 1.10
CA PRO A 128 -19.31 1.79 0.68
C PRO A 128 -19.35 1.31 -0.77
N GLY A 129 -20.39 0.56 -1.10
CA GLY A 129 -20.80 0.25 -2.47
C GLY A 129 -22.17 0.86 -2.73
N ASN A 130 -23.12 0.02 -3.15
CA ASN A 130 -24.48 0.43 -3.47
C ASN A 130 -25.23 1.07 -2.28
N THR A 131 -24.86 0.71 -1.04
CA THR A 131 -25.61 1.05 0.16
C THR A 131 -24.69 1.65 1.24
N ALA A 132 -24.64 2.99 1.33
CA ALA A 132 -23.72 3.75 2.18
C ALA A 132 -23.85 3.55 3.71
N ALA A 133 -24.84 2.77 4.16
CA ALA A 133 -25.14 2.45 5.56
C ALA A 133 -25.52 0.96 5.76
N ALA A 134 -24.97 0.05 4.94
CA ALA A 134 -25.31 -1.38 5.00
C ALA A 134 -24.72 -2.13 6.20
N VAL A 135 -23.67 -1.58 6.82
CA VAL A 135 -22.93 -2.24 7.91
C VAL A 135 -23.58 -1.97 9.26
N GLU A 136 -24.17 -0.80 9.46
CA GLU A 136 -24.80 -0.39 10.71
C GLU A 136 -25.89 -1.36 11.21
N PRO A 137 -26.85 -1.83 10.38
CA PRO A 137 -27.85 -2.81 10.84
C PRO A 137 -27.23 -4.14 11.30
N VAL A 138 -26.12 -4.56 10.66
CA VAL A 138 -25.37 -5.75 11.08
C VAL A 138 -24.73 -5.50 12.45
N LEU A 139 -24.11 -4.34 12.67
CA LEU A 139 -23.49 -4.02 13.96
C LEU A 139 -24.52 -3.88 15.09
N ASP A 140 -25.71 -3.34 14.80
CA ASP A 140 -26.83 -3.26 15.75
C ASP A 140 -27.37 -4.65 16.13
N GLU A 141 -27.45 -5.59 15.17
CA GLU A 141 -27.76 -7.00 15.44
C GLU A 141 -26.68 -7.67 16.32
N LEU A 142 -25.41 -7.37 16.07
CA LEU A 142 -24.29 -7.90 16.87
C LEU A 142 -24.26 -7.34 18.31
N VAL A 143 -24.68 -6.09 18.52
CA VAL A 143 -24.88 -5.56 19.88
C VAL A 143 -26.10 -6.19 20.54
N THR A 144 -27.21 -6.34 19.82
CA THR A 144 -28.47 -6.93 20.34
C THR A 144 -28.30 -8.40 20.74
N SER A 145 -27.47 -9.14 20.00
CA SER A 145 -27.12 -10.54 20.30
C SER A 145 -25.99 -10.69 21.34
N GLY A 146 -25.39 -9.59 21.79
CA GLY A 146 -24.29 -9.59 22.76
C GLY A 146 -22.91 -9.96 22.19
N ALA A 147 -22.77 -10.14 20.88
CA ALA A 147 -21.49 -10.42 20.21
C ALA A 147 -20.56 -9.19 20.13
N LEU A 148 -21.12 -7.99 20.31
CA LEU A 148 -20.39 -6.73 20.53
C LEU A 148 -20.95 -6.03 21.77
N ALA A 149 -20.08 -5.34 22.53
CA ALA A 149 -20.51 -4.51 23.65
C ALA A 149 -21.04 -3.15 23.18
N SER A 150 -20.37 -2.53 22.19
CA SER A 150 -20.86 -1.35 21.49
C SER A 150 -20.15 -1.15 20.14
N TRP A 151 -20.69 -0.28 19.29
CA TRP A 151 -20.01 0.19 18.09
C TRP A 151 -20.23 1.70 17.89
N ARG A 152 -19.33 2.36 17.15
CA ARG A 152 -19.43 3.80 16.83
C ARG A 152 -18.90 4.09 15.42
N ARG A 153 -19.68 4.79 14.57
CA ARG A 153 -19.17 5.37 13.32
C ARG A 153 -18.24 6.55 13.65
N THR A 154 -17.11 6.61 12.96
CA THR A 154 -16.07 7.64 13.12
C THR A 154 -15.56 8.06 11.75
N ARG A 155 -15.21 9.34 11.58
CA ARG A 155 -14.46 9.78 10.40
C ARG A 155 -13.14 9.00 10.36
N TYR A 156 -12.82 8.45 9.21
CA TYR A 156 -11.50 7.90 8.97
C TYR A 156 -10.57 9.00 8.48
N GLU A 157 -9.40 9.09 9.10
CA GLU A 157 -8.31 9.95 8.65
C GLU A 157 -7.14 9.01 8.29
N PRO A 158 -6.78 8.87 7.00
CA PRO A 158 -5.67 8.04 6.58
C PRO A 158 -4.33 8.61 7.05
N GLU A 159 -3.42 7.74 7.45
CA GLU A 159 -2.03 8.09 7.77
C GLU A 159 -1.21 8.27 6.47
N ALA A 160 -1.78 8.93 5.46
CA ALA A 160 -1.27 8.98 4.10
C ALA A 160 0.18 9.47 4.04
N MET A 161 0.54 10.51 4.81
CA MET A 161 1.93 10.95 4.94
C MET A 161 2.87 9.83 5.41
N ALA A 162 2.45 8.98 6.36
CA ALA A 162 3.26 7.87 6.84
C ALA A 162 3.48 6.79 5.75
N PHE A 163 2.47 6.58 4.90
CA PHE A 163 2.51 5.65 3.77
C PHE A 163 3.10 6.22 2.48
N GLY A 164 3.52 7.49 2.46
CA GLY A 164 4.19 8.11 1.31
C GLY A 164 3.26 8.96 0.42
N GLY A 165 2.21 9.56 0.98
CA GLY A 165 1.22 10.34 0.24
C GLY A 165 -0.02 9.51 -0.10
N GLN A 166 -0.91 10.07 -0.93
CA GLN A 166 -2.11 9.37 -1.39
C GLN A 166 -1.75 8.08 -2.19
N PRO A 167 -0.82 8.08 -3.16
CA PRO A 167 -0.50 6.86 -3.91
C PRO A 167 -0.06 5.69 -3.02
N GLY A 168 0.77 5.97 -2.01
CA GLY A 168 1.19 4.97 -1.03
C GLY A 168 0.08 4.52 -0.08
N MET A 169 -0.93 5.37 0.18
CA MET A 169 -2.10 5.01 0.99
C MET A 169 -3.05 4.10 0.20
N ALA A 170 -3.32 4.38 -1.07
CA ALA A 170 -4.11 3.52 -1.95
C ALA A 170 -3.52 2.09 -2.04
N ILE A 171 -2.19 1.98 -2.24
CA ILE A 171 -1.48 0.68 -2.24
C ILE A 171 -1.62 -0.01 -0.89
N ALA A 172 -1.45 0.73 0.21
CA ALA A 172 -1.63 0.20 1.55
C ALA A 172 -3.07 -0.30 1.78
N HIS A 173 -4.12 0.45 1.40
CA HIS A 173 -5.51 0.00 1.50
C HIS A 173 -5.77 -1.29 0.73
N LYS A 174 -5.33 -1.37 -0.53
CA LYS A 174 -5.46 -2.57 -1.36
C LYS A 174 -4.81 -3.78 -0.71
N LEU A 175 -3.57 -3.64 -0.23
CA LEU A 175 -2.89 -4.69 0.52
C LEU A 175 -3.64 -5.04 1.81
N PHE A 176 -4.12 -4.04 2.56
CA PHE A 176 -4.73 -4.23 3.88
C PHE A 176 -6.06 -4.96 3.81
N SER A 177 -6.83 -4.77 2.73
CA SER A 177 -8.00 -5.57 2.42
C SER A 177 -7.62 -7.02 2.11
N ALA A 178 -6.68 -7.27 1.19
CA ALA A 178 -6.22 -8.64 0.89
C ALA A 178 -5.65 -9.36 2.13
N ASP A 179 -4.76 -8.69 2.87
CA ASP A 179 -4.16 -9.15 4.12
C ASP A 179 -5.22 -9.47 5.18
N SER A 180 -6.28 -8.65 5.31
CA SER A 180 -7.38 -8.92 6.25
C SER A 180 -8.08 -10.25 5.94
N HIS A 181 -8.41 -10.50 4.67
CA HIS A 181 -9.06 -11.76 4.25
C HIS A 181 -8.14 -12.98 4.51
N HIS A 182 -6.84 -12.87 4.19
CA HIS A 182 -5.88 -13.95 4.43
C HIS A 182 -5.59 -14.20 5.90
N ILE A 183 -5.47 -13.16 6.74
CA ILE A 183 -5.33 -13.31 8.20
C ILE A 183 -6.52 -14.11 8.76
N LEU A 184 -7.74 -13.82 8.32
CA LEU A 184 -8.93 -14.50 8.81
C LEU A 184 -9.07 -15.92 8.29
N ALA A 185 -8.60 -16.19 7.07
CA ALA A 185 -8.47 -17.55 6.55
C ALA A 185 -7.42 -18.35 7.35
N TYR A 186 -6.26 -17.77 7.65
CA TYR A 186 -5.22 -18.36 8.49
C TYR A 186 -5.73 -18.66 9.92
N LEU A 187 -6.42 -17.70 10.56
CA LEU A 187 -6.92 -17.84 11.92
C LEU A 187 -8.03 -18.89 12.08
N ARG A 188 -8.67 -19.33 10.98
CA ARG A 188 -9.62 -20.45 10.97
C ARG A 188 -8.94 -21.83 10.86
N GLN A 189 -7.64 -21.90 10.58
CA GLN A 189 -6.92 -23.17 10.48
C GLN A 189 -6.57 -23.69 11.89
N SER A 190 -7.04 -24.90 12.22
CA SER A 190 -6.73 -25.54 13.52
C SER A 190 -5.24 -25.88 13.67
N GLN A 191 -4.56 -26.19 12.57
CA GLN A 191 -3.13 -26.53 12.49
C GLN A 191 -2.55 -25.97 11.17
N PRO A 192 -2.17 -24.68 11.12
CA PRO A 192 -1.52 -24.11 9.94
C PRO A 192 -0.13 -24.71 9.73
N ALA A 193 0.28 -24.89 8.47
CA ALA A 193 1.58 -25.49 8.12
C ALA A 193 2.80 -24.65 8.55
N ILE A 194 2.60 -23.39 8.94
CA ILE A 194 3.61 -22.47 9.45
C ILE A 194 3.00 -21.56 10.52
N GLY A 195 3.81 -21.15 11.49
CA GLY A 195 3.39 -20.21 12.53
C GLY A 195 3.27 -18.76 12.01
N ARG A 196 2.43 -17.96 12.69
CA ARG A 196 2.12 -16.58 12.27
C ARG A 196 3.33 -15.65 12.26
N ARG A 197 4.32 -15.87 13.14
CA ARG A 197 5.52 -15.01 13.19
C ARG A 197 6.38 -15.28 11.97
N GLU A 198 6.63 -16.56 11.75
CA GLU A 198 7.48 -17.13 10.72
C GLU A 198 6.92 -16.77 9.32
N LEU A 199 5.60 -16.94 9.13
CA LEU A 199 4.89 -16.48 7.94
C LEU A 199 4.97 -14.96 7.74
N SER A 200 4.82 -14.15 8.80
CA SER A 200 4.91 -12.68 8.66
C SER A 200 6.30 -12.20 8.22
N ILE A 201 7.37 -12.87 8.66
CA ILE A 201 8.73 -12.58 8.17
C ILE A 201 8.85 -12.89 6.68
N LEU A 202 8.33 -14.04 6.22
CA LEU A 202 8.33 -14.40 4.80
C LEU A 202 7.51 -13.42 3.95
N LEU A 203 6.31 -13.03 4.39
CA LEU A 203 5.44 -12.05 3.71
C LEU A 203 6.10 -10.66 3.63
N CYS A 204 6.67 -10.17 4.73
CA CYS A 204 7.41 -8.90 4.72
C CYS A 204 8.63 -8.97 3.78
N THR A 205 9.35 -10.09 3.76
CA THR A 205 10.49 -10.29 2.85
C THR A 205 10.03 -10.35 1.38
N ALA A 206 8.89 -10.97 1.07
CA ALA A 206 8.29 -10.97 -0.28
C ALA A 206 7.98 -9.55 -0.78
N MET A 207 7.41 -8.71 0.10
CA MET A 207 7.14 -7.29 -0.18
C MET A 207 8.43 -6.48 -0.36
N PHE A 208 9.47 -6.71 0.45
CA PHE A 208 10.75 -6.01 0.30
C PHE A 208 11.45 -6.39 -1.01
N ARG A 209 11.42 -7.67 -1.41
CA ARG A 209 11.96 -8.11 -2.70
C ARG A 209 11.13 -7.65 -3.90
N GLY A 210 9.80 -7.56 -3.77
CA GLY A 210 8.95 -6.89 -4.76
C GLY A 210 9.30 -5.41 -4.92
N ALA A 211 9.62 -4.75 -3.80
CA ALA A 211 10.12 -3.38 -3.78
C ALA A 211 11.61 -3.24 -4.20
N GLY A 212 12.22 -4.27 -4.79
CA GLY A 212 13.60 -4.26 -5.30
C GLY A 212 14.69 -4.11 -4.23
N GLN A 213 14.38 -4.28 -2.94
CA GLN A 213 15.30 -3.98 -1.85
C GLN A 213 16.38 -5.06 -1.69
N GLU A 214 17.65 -4.64 -1.61
CA GLU A 214 18.79 -5.53 -1.38
C GLU A 214 18.92 -5.99 0.08
N TRP A 215 19.84 -6.91 0.37
CA TRP A 215 20.00 -7.52 1.71
C TRP A 215 20.16 -6.47 2.83
N PHE A 216 21.13 -5.55 2.70
CA PHE A 216 21.36 -4.52 3.70
C PHE A 216 20.26 -3.45 3.74
N GLU A 217 19.53 -3.24 2.64
CA GLU A 217 18.36 -2.36 2.60
C GLU A 217 17.18 -2.94 3.38
N CYS A 218 16.93 -4.25 3.26
CA CYS A 218 16.03 -4.97 4.15
C CYS A 218 16.45 -4.81 5.63
N GLY A 219 17.76 -4.80 5.91
CA GLY A 219 18.32 -4.50 7.23
C GLY A 219 17.93 -3.13 7.76
N ASP A 220 18.05 -2.08 6.93
CA ASP A 220 17.63 -0.73 7.28
C ASP A 220 16.10 -0.62 7.46
N ILE A 221 15.29 -1.35 6.69
CA ILE A 221 13.84 -1.43 6.93
C ILE A 221 13.55 -2.04 8.31
N TRP A 222 14.16 -3.19 8.64
CA TRP A 222 14.02 -3.80 9.97
C TRP A 222 14.54 -2.90 11.09
N HIS A 223 15.60 -2.12 10.84
CA HIS A 223 16.08 -1.11 11.78
C HIS A 223 15.04 0.01 12.01
N ARG A 224 14.41 0.54 10.95
CA ARG A 224 13.30 1.51 11.10
C ARG A 224 12.12 0.93 11.88
N VAL A 225 11.77 -0.34 11.64
CA VAL A 225 10.76 -1.05 12.44
C VAL A 225 11.18 -1.12 13.92
N SER A 226 12.45 -1.45 14.19
CA SER A 226 12.99 -1.59 15.55
C SER A 226 13.03 -0.25 16.31
N GLN A 227 13.26 0.88 15.62
CA GLN A 227 13.17 2.23 16.19
C GLN A 227 11.75 2.56 16.68
N THR A 228 10.70 2.10 15.99
CA THR A 228 9.30 2.25 16.46
C THR A 228 8.91 1.24 17.55
N ARG A 229 9.84 0.36 17.93
CA ARG A 229 9.66 -0.73 18.89
C ARG A 229 10.83 -0.73 19.89
N PRO A 230 10.95 0.32 20.72
CA PRO A 230 12.05 0.45 21.67
C PRO A 230 12.11 -0.78 22.59
N LYS A 231 13.34 -1.23 22.81
CA LYS A 231 13.64 -2.48 23.50
C LYS A 231 14.07 -2.16 24.94
N PRO A 232 13.44 -2.74 25.98
CA PRO A 232 13.96 -2.65 27.35
C PRO A 232 15.37 -3.24 27.42
N ALA A 233 16.25 -2.63 28.21
CA ALA A 233 17.68 -2.98 28.24
C ALA A 233 17.95 -4.47 28.54
N ASP A 234 17.09 -5.10 29.34
CA ASP A 234 17.30 -6.45 29.87
C ASP A 234 16.81 -7.58 28.94
N VAL A 235 16.21 -7.26 27.80
CA VAL A 235 15.77 -8.28 26.83
C VAL A 235 16.96 -8.70 25.96
N ALA A 236 17.42 -9.95 26.06
CA ALA A 236 18.36 -10.53 25.10
C ALA A 236 17.60 -11.30 24.00
N SER A 237 18.04 -11.17 22.74
CA SER A 237 17.63 -12.08 21.67
C SER A 237 18.45 -13.36 21.77
N SER A 238 17.82 -14.52 21.80
CA SER A 238 18.53 -15.81 21.78
C SER A 238 19.32 -15.96 20.47
N ALA A 239 20.53 -16.52 20.54
CA ALA A 239 21.32 -16.87 19.36
C ALA A 239 20.57 -17.87 18.46
N GLU A 240 19.77 -18.76 19.04
CA GLU A 240 18.91 -19.69 18.31
C GLU A 240 17.86 -18.95 17.46
N LEU A 241 17.22 -17.92 18.03
CA LEU A 241 16.26 -17.08 17.30
C LEU A 241 16.93 -16.29 16.17
N ALA A 242 18.17 -15.83 16.38
CA ALA A 242 18.95 -15.19 15.32
C ALA A 242 19.21 -16.14 14.15
N THR A 243 19.60 -17.40 14.41
CA THR A 243 19.77 -18.44 13.37
C THR A 243 18.46 -18.77 12.65
N GLN A 244 17.35 -18.89 13.39
CA GLN A 244 16.02 -19.14 12.82
C GLN A 244 15.56 -17.97 11.91
N LEU A 245 15.79 -16.72 12.33
CA LEU A 245 15.47 -15.55 11.51
C LEU A 245 16.42 -15.39 10.32
N ALA A 246 17.72 -15.65 10.47
CA ALA A 246 18.66 -15.68 9.34
C ALA A 246 18.21 -16.66 8.26
N THR A 247 17.74 -17.84 8.68
CA THR A 247 17.14 -18.83 7.78
C THR A 247 15.92 -18.26 7.05
N LEU A 248 14.94 -17.69 7.78
CA LEU A 248 13.73 -17.14 7.15
C LEU A 248 13.99 -15.94 6.23
N LEU A 249 14.95 -15.08 6.56
CA LEU A 249 15.29 -13.86 5.80
C LEU A 249 16.08 -14.17 4.52
N THR A 250 16.83 -15.28 4.49
CA THR A 250 17.63 -15.70 3.32
C THR A 250 16.87 -16.58 2.33
N HIS A 251 15.72 -17.14 2.72
CA HIS A 251 14.87 -17.89 1.80
C HIS A 251 14.34 -17.01 0.67
N ASP A 252 14.29 -17.57 -0.54
CA ASP A 252 13.64 -16.95 -1.70
C ASP A 252 12.13 -16.80 -1.42
N PRO A 253 11.61 -15.57 -1.26
CA PRO A 253 10.24 -15.33 -0.86
C PRO A 253 9.33 -15.14 -2.09
N ARG A 254 9.84 -15.34 -3.32
CA ARG A 254 9.05 -15.20 -4.54
C ARG A 254 7.82 -16.11 -4.47
N PRO A 255 6.63 -15.64 -4.87
CA PRO A 255 5.41 -16.46 -4.82
C PRO A 255 5.47 -17.74 -5.66
N ALA A 256 6.29 -17.76 -6.73
CA ALA A 256 6.58 -18.95 -7.53
C ALA A 256 7.89 -19.67 -7.13
N GLY A 257 8.53 -19.26 -6.03
CA GLY A 257 9.78 -19.83 -5.51
C GLY A 257 9.57 -21.11 -4.70
N PRO A 258 10.63 -21.69 -4.11
CA PRO A 258 10.61 -23.02 -3.50
C PRO A 258 9.61 -23.20 -2.34
N LEU A 259 9.26 -22.12 -1.63
CA LEU A 259 8.31 -22.17 -0.51
C LEU A 259 6.85 -22.07 -0.96
N PHE A 260 6.54 -21.11 -1.84
CA PHE A 260 5.18 -20.73 -2.20
C PHE A 260 4.71 -21.28 -3.56
N GLY A 261 5.63 -21.78 -4.41
CA GLY A 261 5.28 -22.36 -5.70
C GLY A 261 4.37 -23.59 -5.60
N ASN A 262 3.91 -24.11 -6.74
CA ASN A 262 2.89 -25.16 -6.83
C ASN A 262 3.19 -26.45 -6.03
N GLU A 263 4.47 -26.80 -5.88
CA GLU A 263 4.94 -27.97 -5.10
C GLU A 263 5.57 -27.59 -3.75
N GLY A 264 5.57 -26.30 -3.41
CA GLY A 264 6.19 -25.78 -2.20
C GLY A 264 5.36 -26.06 -0.93
N PRO A 265 6.00 -26.23 0.24
CA PRO A 265 5.31 -26.56 1.49
C PRO A 265 4.32 -25.47 1.96
N LEU A 266 4.45 -24.24 1.45
CA LEU A 266 3.58 -23.10 1.75
C LEU A 266 2.70 -22.69 0.56
N THR A 267 2.48 -23.57 -0.43
CA THR A 267 1.65 -23.30 -1.62
C THR A 267 0.27 -22.71 -1.30
N ALA A 268 -0.38 -23.15 -0.22
CA ALA A 268 -1.67 -22.63 0.26
C ALA A 268 -1.62 -21.13 0.67
N PHE A 269 -0.44 -20.58 0.92
CA PHE A 269 -0.21 -19.17 1.27
C PHE A 269 0.31 -18.33 0.10
N ALA A 270 0.51 -18.93 -1.09
CA ALA A 270 1.00 -18.22 -2.27
C ALA A 270 0.17 -16.99 -2.67
N PRO A 271 -1.18 -16.99 -2.60
CA PRO A 271 -1.98 -15.79 -2.87
C PRO A 271 -1.69 -14.64 -1.89
N TRP A 272 -1.37 -14.96 -0.64
CA TRP A 272 -1.01 -13.95 0.38
C TRP A 272 0.40 -13.40 0.12
N ALA A 273 1.35 -14.27 -0.26
CA ALA A 273 2.69 -13.85 -0.68
C ALA A 273 2.67 -12.99 -1.96
N ASN A 274 1.82 -13.32 -2.95
CA ASN A 274 1.57 -12.50 -4.13
C ASN A 274 1.10 -11.10 -3.73
N ALA A 275 0.06 -10.97 -2.90
CA ALA A 275 -0.45 -9.67 -2.48
C ALA A 275 0.63 -8.77 -1.85
N PHE A 276 1.51 -9.35 -1.03
CA PHE A 276 2.66 -8.63 -0.44
C PHE A 276 3.72 -8.27 -1.49
N HIS A 277 4.08 -9.21 -2.37
CA HIS A 277 5.04 -8.98 -3.44
C HIS A 277 4.57 -7.88 -4.40
N ASP A 278 3.34 -7.96 -4.89
CA ASP A 278 2.72 -7.00 -5.81
C ASP A 278 2.64 -5.60 -5.19
N ALA A 279 2.26 -5.49 -3.91
CA ALA A 279 2.30 -4.22 -3.19
C ALA A 279 3.72 -3.63 -3.13
N GLY A 280 4.74 -4.48 -2.95
CA GLY A 280 6.14 -4.10 -3.06
C GLY A 280 6.50 -3.55 -4.44
N CYS A 281 6.11 -4.27 -5.51
CA CYS A 281 6.36 -3.85 -6.90
C CYS A 281 5.73 -2.50 -7.21
N VAL A 282 4.46 -2.28 -6.85
CA VAL A 282 3.75 -1.01 -7.10
C VAL A 282 4.35 0.13 -6.25
N LEU A 283 4.82 -0.14 -5.02
CA LEU A 283 5.57 0.84 -4.22
C LEU A 283 6.92 1.21 -4.85
N ALA A 284 7.62 0.27 -5.50
CA ALA A 284 8.85 0.56 -6.23
C ALA A 284 8.58 1.45 -7.44
N THR A 285 7.56 1.15 -8.24
CA THR A 285 7.12 2.02 -9.35
C THR A 285 6.79 3.42 -8.84
N ALA A 286 5.92 3.55 -7.83
CA ALA A 286 5.54 4.84 -7.25
C ALA A 286 6.75 5.63 -6.68
N GLY A 287 7.76 4.93 -6.16
CA GLY A 287 9.01 5.53 -5.68
C GLY A 287 9.93 6.01 -6.80
N ASN A 288 10.07 5.23 -7.87
CA ASN A 288 10.86 5.57 -9.06
C ASN A 288 10.24 6.74 -9.83
N ASP A 289 8.91 6.77 -9.92
CA ASP A 289 8.13 7.85 -10.55
C ASP A 289 8.10 9.13 -9.69
N GLY A 290 8.74 9.14 -8.51
CA GLY A 290 8.81 10.30 -7.62
C GLY A 290 7.50 10.64 -6.89
N THR A 291 6.47 9.82 -7.01
CA THR A 291 5.14 10.07 -6.43
C THR A 291 5.06 9.80 -4.91
N LEU A 292 6.01 9.03 -4.35
CA LEU A 292 6.05 8.78 -2.91
C LEU A 292 6.67 9.96 -2.13
N HIS A 293 5.86 10.58 -1.26
CA HIS A 293 6.28 11.68 -0.37
C HIS A 293 7.28 11.26 0.74
N ARG A 294 7.60 9.96 0.85
CA ARG A 294 8.60 9.41 1.78
C ARG A 294 9.41 8.33 1.09
N GLY A 295 10.71 8.28 1.37
CA GLY A 295 11.58 7.22 0.85
C GLY A 295 11.07 5.81 1.20
N ILE A 296 11.10 4.92 0.22
CA ILE A 296 10.42 3.62 0.21
C ILE A 296 10.68 2.77 1.47
N ARG A 297 11.90 2.76 2.01
CA ARG A 297 12.25 2.03 3.24
C ARG A 297 11.46 2.47 4.48
N SER A 298 11.08 3.75 4.58
CA SER A 298 10.18 4.23 5.65
C SER A 298 8.73 3.77 5.45
N VAL A 299 8.28 3.68 4.21
CA VAL A 299 6.92 3.25 3.84
C VAL A 299 6.76 1.75 4.08
N LEU A 300 7.73 0.95 3.64
CA LEU A 300 7.79 -0.50 3.90
C LEU A 300 7.83 -0.80 5.40
N ALA A 301 8.61 -0.06 6.19
CA ALA A 301 8.61 -0.21 7.65
C ALA A 301 7.22 0.04 8.28
N HIS A 302 6.44 1.00 7.76
CA HIS A 302 5.06 1.23 8.24
C HIS A 302 4.10 0.11 7.83
N HIS A 303 4.28 -0.48 6.65
CA HIS A 303 3.50 -1.65 6.22
C HIS A 303 3.70 -2.85 7.17
N VAL A 304 4.95 -3.13 7.60
CA VAL A 304 5.23 -4.17 8.62
C VAL A 304 4.45 -3.93 9.90
N ILE A 305 4.47 -2.70 10.43
CA ILE A 305 3.78 -2.35 11.68
C ILE A 305 2.27 -2.57 11.56
N PHE A 306 1.66 -2.16 10.45
CA PHE A 306 0.23 -2.35 10.24
C PHE A 306 -0.15 -3.82 10.07
N HIS A 307 0.63 -4.60 9.31
CA HIS A 307 0.43 -6.04 9.19
C HIS A 307 0.54 -6.76 10.55
N TRP A 308 1.59 -6.51 11.33
CA TRP A 308 1.76 -7.12 12.65
C TRP A 308 0.64 -6.76 13.64
N ASN A 309 0.12 -5.53 13.59
CA ASN A 309 -1.02 -5.10 14.38
C ASN A 309 -2.32 -5.83 13.97
N ARG A 310 -2.54 -6.10 12.68
CA ARG A 310 -3.68 -6.91 12.21
C ARG A 310 -3.55 -8.39 12.58
N LEU A 311 -2.37 -8.95 12.38
CA LEU A 311 -2.03 -10.36 12.66
C LEU A 311 -2.06 -10.68 14.17
N GLY A 312 -2.08 -9.67 15.03
CA GLY A 312 -2.17 -9.81 16.48
C GLY A 312 -0.84 -10.18 17.13
N LEU A 313 0.30 -9.83 16.52
CA LEU A 313 1.60 -10.02 17.18
C LEU A 313 1.71 -9.04 18.36
N THR A 314 1.99 -9.56 19.55
CA THR A 314 2.12 -8.75 20.76
C THR A 314 3.29 -7.76 20.65
N LEU A 315 3.22 -6.62 21.34
CA LEU A 315 4.28 -5.61 21.32
C LEU A 315 5.68 -6.19 21.66
N PRO A 316 5.84 -7.04 22.71
CA PRO A 316 7.13 -7.71 22.96
C PRO A 316 7.61 -8.60 21.80
N THR A 317 6.70 -9.32 21.13
CA THR A 317 7.03 -10.13 19.95
C THR A 317 7.51 -9.24 18.80
N GLN A 318 6.81 -8.14 18.51
CA GLN A 318 7.20 -7.19 17.47
C GLN A 318 8.58 -6.58 17.75
N THR A 319 8.85 -6.19 19.00
CA THR A 319 10.17 -5.69 19.44
C THR A 319 11.26 -6.74 19.24
N ILE A 320 11.07 -7.97 19.72
CA ILE A 320 12.08 -9.03 19.63
C ILE A 320 12.38 -9.37 18.16
N LEU A 321 11.35 -9.54 17.32
CA LEU A 321 11.52 -9.85 15.90
C LEU A 321 12.27 -8.73 15.15
N ALA A 322 11.86 -7.48 15.32
CA ALA A 322 12.46 -6.36 14.59
C ALA A 322 13.93 -6.12 14.97
N HIS A 323 14.25 -6.16 16.27
CA HIS A 323 15.64 -5.99 16.74
C HIS A 323 16.52 -7.17 16.30
N THR A 324 16.02 -8.40 16.34
CA THR A 324 16.81 -9.58 15.94
C THR A 324 17.02 -9.62 14.42
N ALA A 325 16.00 -9.32 13.61
CA ALA A 325 16.12 -9.26 12.15
C ALA A 325 17.10 -8.18 11.69
N ALA A 326 17.04 -6.97 12.29
CA ALA A 326 18.00 -5.91 12.02
C ALA A 326 19.43 -6.31 12.42
N GLY A 327 19.62 -6.93 13.59
CA GLY A 327 20.92 -7.39 14.07
C GLY A 327 21.54 -8.51 13.23
N VAL A 328 20.73 -9.47 12.78
CA VAL A 328 21.16 -10.56 11.87
C VAL A 328 21.71 -10.01 10.57
N ILE A 329 20.98 -9.09 9.93
CA ILE A 329 21.40 -8.53 8.64
C ILE A 329 22.63 -7.63 8.81
N ALA A 330 22.66 -6.79 9.85
CA ALA A 330 23.79 -5.90 10.11
C ALA A 330 25.08 -6.63 10.56
N GLY A 331 24.94 -7.78 11.23
CA GLY A 331 26.05 -8.62 11.68
C GLY A 331 26.48 -9.70 10.69
N SER A 332 25.88 -9.77 9.50
CA SER A 332 26.29 -10.70 8.45
C SER A 332 27.54 -10.17 7.74
N GLU A 333 28.69 -10.81 7.97
CA GLU A 333 29.78 -10.75 6.98
C GLU A 333 29.25 -11.33 5.64
N VAL A 334 29.62 -10.69 4.54
CA VAL A 334 28.97 -10.87 3.22
C VAL A 334 28.96 -12.35 2.78
N VAL A 335 27.76 -12.86 2.49
CA VAL A 335 27.51 -14.16 1.84
C VAL A 335 27.60 -14.01 0.32
#